data_AF-A0A227JDL3-F1
#
_entry.id   AF-A0A227JDL3-F1
#
_cell.length_a   1.000
_cell.length_b   1.000
_cell.length_c   1.000
_cell.angle_alpha   90.00
_cell.angle_beta   90.00
_cell.angle_gamma   90.00
#
_symmetry.space_group_name_H-M   'P 1'
#
loop_
_entity.id
_entity.type
_entity.pdbx_description
1 polymer ?
#
loop_
_entity_poly.entity_id
_entity_poly.type
_entity_poly.pdbx_seq_one_letter_code
_entity_poly.pdbx_strand_id
1 'polypeptide(L)'
;MIISASTDYRAAAKAKLPPFLFHYIDGGSYDERTLKRNTDDLGDVALRQRVLRDMTDLSLETEIFGEKLAMPIALAPVGLTGMYARRGEVQAAKAAEKKGIPFTMSTVSVCPIEEVAPAIERPMWFQLYVLKDRGFMKNVLERAKAAGVTTLVFTVDMPVPGARYRDMHSGMSGPNAAMRRVFQAMRHPSWALDVGLLGKPHDLGNISTYRGEPTKLEDYIGWLGANFDPSISWKDLEWIRDFWDGPMVIKGILDEEDAKDAVRFGADGIVVSNHGGRQL
;
A
#
# COMPACT_ATOMS: atom_id res chain seq x y z
N MET A 1 -17.99 5.31 -20.33
CA MET A 1 -18.49 4.79 -19.04
C MET A 1 -18.58 5.98 -18.11
N ILE A 2 -19.77 6.25 -17.57
CA ILE A 2 -19.93 7.22 -16.49
C ILE A 2 -19.46 6.53 -15.21
N ILE A 3 -18.58 7.17 -14.45
CA ILE A 3 -18.07 6.63 -13.19
C ILE A 3 -18.92 7.22 -12.06
N SER A 4 -19.64 6.36 -11.34
CA SER A 4 -20.59 6.74 -10.30
C SER A 4 -20.39 6.00 -8.98
N ALA A 5 -19.73 4.83 -9.03
CA ALA A 5 -19.40 4.03 -7.85
C ALA A 5 -17.94 3.55 -7.88
N SER A 6 -17.43 3.09 -6.74
CA SER A 6 -16.09 2.48 -6.64
C SER A 6 -15.94 1.24 -7.52
N THR A 7 -17.03 0.48 -7.71
CA THR A 7 -17.07 -0.70 -8.60
C THR A 7 -16.88 -0.34 -10.08
N ASP A 8 -17.29 0.86 -10.50
CA ASP A 8 -17.07 1.35 -11.87
C ASP A 8 -15.57 1.60 -12.12
N TYR A 9 -14.83 2.09 -11.10
CA TYR A 9 -13.38 2.27 -11.20
C TYR A 9 -12.65 0.93 -11.39
N ARG A 10 -13.11 -0.15 -10.75
CA ARG A 10 -12.56 -1.49 -10.97
C ARG A 10 -12.74 -1.95 -12.41
N ALA A 11 -13.94 -1.76 -12.98
CA ALA A 11 -14.21 -2.10 -14.38
C ALA A 11 -13.38 -1.24 -15.35
N ALA A 12 -13.26 0.06 -15.08
CA ALA A 12 -12.43 0.97 -15.85
C ALA A 12 -10.93 0.59 -15.78
N ALA A 13 -10.43 0.21 -14.61
CA ALA A 13 -9.06 -0.27 -14.43
C ALA A 13 -8.83 -1.56 -15.22
N LYS A 14 -9.75 -2.52 -15.17
CA LYS A 14 -9.67 -3.77 -15.96
C LYS A 14 -9.58 -3.54 -17.46
N ALA A 15 -10.28 -2.52 -17.97
CA ALA A 15 -10.26 -2.19 -19.39
C ALA A 15 -8.98 -1.47 -19.83
N LYS A 16 -8.32 -0.73 -18.93
CA LYS A 16 -7.13 0.08 -19.23
C LYS A 16 -5.82 -0.66 -18.97
N LEU A 17 -5.75 -1.43 -17.90
CA LEU A 17 -4.53 -2.07 -17.45
C LEU A 17 -4.25 -3.36 -18.22
N PRO A 18 -2.98 -3.63 -18.58
CA PRO A 18 -2.56 -4.96 -18.98
C PRO A 18 -2.97 -6.02 -17.94
N PRO A 19 -3.42 -7.22 -18.34
CA PRO A 19 -3.91 -8.24 -17.43
C PRO A 19 -2.96 -8.57 -16.28
N PHE A 20 -1.64 -8.59 -16.48
CA PHE A 20 -0.66 -8.88 -15.43
C PHE A 20 -0.71 -7.86 -14.28
N LEU A 21 -0.98 -6.59 -14.57
CA LEU A 21 -1.14 -5.55 -13.55
C LEU A 21 -2.53 -5.58 -12.92
N PHE A 22 -3.57 -5.74 -13.75
CA PHE A 22 -4.93 -5.82 -13.23
C PHE A 22 -5.09 -7.02 -12.27
N HIS A 23 -4.60 -8.19 -12.66
CA HIS A 23 -4.67 -9.38 -11.82
C HIS A 23 -3.82 -9.27 -10.56
N TYR A 24 -2.69 -8.58 -10.61
CA TYR A 24 -1.85 -8.35 -9.43
C TYR A 24 -2.50 -7.43 -8.40
N ILE A 25 -3.20 -6.36 -8.81
CA ILE A 25 -3.91 -5.46 -7.88
C ILE A 25 -5.24 -6.05 -7.41
N ASP A 26 -5.96 -6.76 -8.28
CA ASP A 26 -7.31 -7.29 -8.02
C ASP A 26 -7.32 -8.66 -7.34
N GLY A 27 -6.23 -9.42 -7.43
CA GLY A 27 -6.15 -10.80 -6.94
C GLY A 27 -5.92 -10.93 -5.43
N GLY A 28 -6.37 -12.06 -4.88
CA GLY A 28 -6.15 -12.48 -3.49
C GLY A 28 -5.24 -13.70 -3.37
N SER A 29 -5.13 -14.24 -2.16
CA SER A 29 -4.41 -15.48 -1.86
C SER A 29 -5.29 -16.70 -2.17
N TYR A 30 -4.67 -17.81 -2.57
CA TYR A 30 -5.31 -19.10 -2.81
C TYR A 30 -6.59 -19.02 -3.68
N ASP A 31 -7.73 -19.42 -3.14
CA ASP A 31 -9.05 -19.42 -3.81
C ASP A 31 -9.82 -18.10 -3.59
N GLU A 32 -9.15 -17.10 -3.02
CA GLU A 32 -9.64 -15.73 -2.83
C GLU A 32 -10.89 -15.64 -1.92
N ARG A 33 -11.11 -16.64 -1.06
CA ARG A 33 -12.21 -16.64 -0.09
C ARG A 33 -12.15 -15.46 0.87
N THR A 34 -10.99 -15.22 1.48
CA THR A 34 -10.81 -14.09 2.42
C THR A 34 -11.08 -12.75 1.73
N LEU A 35 -10.61 -12.58 0.50
CA LEU A 35 -10.83 -11.36 -0.30
C LEU A 35 -12.34 -11.11 -0.51
N LYS A 36 -13.10 -12.15 -0.87
CA LYS A 36 -14.56 -12.03 -1.04
C LYS A 36 -15.28 -11.77 0.28
N ARG A 37 -14.91 -12.49 1.34
CA ARG A 37 -15.52 -12.32 2.68
C ARG A 37 -15.33 -10.92 3.25
N ASN A 38 -14.19 -10.28 2.99
CA ASN A 38 -13.94 -8.91 3.44
C ASN A 38 -15.02 -7.92 3.00
N THR A 39 -15.61 -8.11 1.81
CA THR A 39 -16.70 -7.25 1.31
C THR A 39 -18.07 -7.78 1.67
N ASP A 40 -18.27 -9.10 1.60
CA ASP A 40 -19.56 -9.73 1.91
C ASP A 40 -19.93 -9.51 3.38
N ASP A 41 -19.01 -9.79 4.31
CA ASP A 41 -19.25 -9.71 5.76
C ASP A 41 -19.58 -8.25 6.19
N LEU A 42 -19.01 -7.23 5.52
CA LEU A 42 -19.38 -5.82 5.74
C LEU A 42 -20.74 -5.45 5.11
N GLY A 43 -21.07 -6.04 3.96
CA GLY A 43 -22.36 -5.83 3.29
C GLY A 43 -23.55 -6.36 4.10
N ASP A 44 -23.32 -7.37 4.94
CA ASP A 44 -24.32 -7.95 5.83
C ASP A 44 -24.61 -7.10 7.09
N VAL A 45 -23.80 -6.06 7.34
CA VAL A 45 -24.01 -5.14 8.49
C VAL A 45 -25.11 -4.12 8.17
N ALA A 46 -26.29 -4.32 8.75
CA ALA A 46 -27.40 -3.38 8.61
C ALA A 46 -27.23 -2.14 9.51
N LEU A 47 -27.45 -0.95 8.95
CA LEU A 47 -27.47 0.29 9.72
C LEU A 47 -28.85 0.48 10.39
N ARG A 48 -28.85 0.78 11.70
CA ARG A 48 -30.07 1.19 12.40
C ARG A 48 -30.42 2.64 12.06
N GLN A 49 -31.45 2.83 11.23
CA GLN A 49 -31.95 4.17 10.92
C GLN A 49 -32.51 4.86 12.18
N ARG A 50 -32.11 6.12 12.39
CA ARG A 50 -32.74 7.03 13.36
C ARG A 50 -33.36 8.20 12.59
N VAL A 51 -34.67 8.33 12.68
CA VAL A 51 -35.43 9.37 11.97
C VAL A 51 -35.61 10.62 12.85
N LEU A 52 -36.01 11.73 12.23
CA LEU A 52 -36.31 13.01 12.90
C LEU A 52 -35.15 13.55 13.76
N ARG A 53 -33.92 13.41 13.24
CA ARG A 53 -32.72 14.05 13.79
C ARG A 53 -32.40 15.27 12.95
N ASP A 54 -32.09 16.38 13.61
CA ASP A 54 -31.52 17.53 12.93
C ASP A 54 -30.14 17.16 12.38
N MET A 55 -29.99 17.26 11.07
CA MET A 55 -28.79 16.93 10.30
C MET A 55 -28.41 18.11 9.40
N THR A 56 -28.83 19.34 9.76
CA THR A 56 -28.54 20.55 9.00
C THR A 56 -27.02 20.77 8.89
N ASP A 57 -26.29 20.49 9.98
CA ASP A 57 -24.84 20.62 10.05
C ASP A 57 -24.19 19.24 10.27
N LEU A 58 -23.75 18.61 9.18
CA LEU A 58 -22.99 17.35 9.22
C LEU A 58 -21.49 17.64 9.08
N SER A 59 -20.70 17.05 9.96
CA SER A 59 -19.24 17.06 9.86
C SER A 59 -18.71 15.63 9.81
N LEU A 60 -17.79 15.38 8.89
CA LEU A 60 -16.97 14.16 8.85
C LEU A 60 -15.60 14.41 9.48
N GLU A 61 -15.30 15.64 9.90
CA GLU A 61 -13.97 15.98 10.41
C GLU A 61 -13.61 15.13 11.64
N THR A 62 -12.34 14.73 11.70
CA THR A 62 -11.78 13.96 12.82
C THR A 62 -10.36 14.42 13.10
N GLU A 63 -9.79 13.98 14.22
CA GLU A 63 -8.38 14.16 14.53
C GLU A 63 -7.71 12.79 14.70
N ILE A 64 -6.54 12.60 14.08
CA ILE A 64 -5.72 11.39 14.24
C ILE A 64 -4.28 11.83 14.48
N PHE A 65 -3.67 11.38 15.57
CA PHE A 65 -2.28 11.74 15.97
C PHE A 65 -1.99 13.25 16.00
N GLY A 66 -2.95 14.06 16.43
CA GLY A 66 -2.80 15.53 16.47
C GLY A 66 -3.02 16.22 15.12
N GLU A 67 -3.34 15.48 14.06
CA GLU A 67 -3.64 16.02 12.74
C GLU A 67 -5.15 16.07 12.50
N LYS A 68 -5.68 17.25 12.17
CA LYS A 68 -7.08 17.42 11.76
C LYS A 68 -7.28 16.92 10.32
N LEU A 69 -8.24 16.01 10.14
CA LEU A 69 -8.61 15.42 8.86
C LEU A 69 -10.00 15.86 8.44
N ALA A 70 -10.24 15.97 7.13
CA ALA A 70 -11.55 16.33 6.58
C ALA A 70 -12.58 15.19 6.69
N MET A 71 -12.11 13.94 6.79
CA MET A 71 -12.93 12.74 6.96
C MET A 71 -12.08 11.59 7.54
N PRO A 72 -12.67 10.58 8.21
CA PRO A 72 -11.94 9.47 8.85
C PRO A 72 -11.52 8.42 7.82
N ILE A 73 -10.78 8.84 6.79
CA ILE A 73 -10.29 7.99 5.71
C ILE A 73 -8.81 8.31 5.52
N ALA A 74 -8.02 7.27 5.22
CA ALA A 74 -6.65 7.41 4.74
C ALA A 74 -6.47 6.51 3.51
N LEU A 75 -5.60 6.91 2.58
CA LEU A 75 -5.21 6.02 1.49
C LEU A 75 -4.21 5.00 2.03
N ALA A 76 -4.59 3.73 1.98
CA ALA A 76 -3.77 2.60 2.40
C ALA A 76 -2.53 2.44 1.51
N PRO A 77 -1.44 1.85 2.04
CA PRO A 77 -0.22 1.63 1.28
C PRO A 77 -0.44 0.58 0.19
N VAL A 78 -0.22 0.98 -1.06
CA VAL A 78 -0.26 0.10 -2.22
C VAL A 78 1.08 0.18 -2.93
N GLY A 79 1.69 -0.97 -3.17
CA GLY A 79 2.92 -1.07 -3.95
C GLY A 79 2.70 -0.87 -5.43
N LEU A 80 3.75 -0.44 -6.14
CA LEU A 80 3.78 -0.37 -7.61
C LEU A 80 2.71 0.54 -8.24
N THR A 81 2.23 1.59 -7.57
CA THR A 81 1.14 2.40 -8.12
C THR A 81 1.55 3.20 -9.36
N GLY A 82 2.84 3.53 -9.49
CA GLY A 82 3.45 4.04 -10.72
C GLY A 82 3.31 3.14 -11.95
N MET A 83 2.97 1.86 -11.76
CA MET A 83 2.66 0.93 -12.86
C MET A 83 1.17 0.95 -13.25
N TYR A 84 0.26 1.41 -12.38
CA TYR A 84 -1.17 1.50 -12.72
C TYR A 84 -1.52 2.84 -13.37
N ALA A 85 -0.83 3.91 -12.98
CA ALA A 85 -0.93 5.24 -13.56
C ALA A 85 0.46 5.90 -13.50
N ARG A 86 0.76 6.80 -14.45
CA ARG A 86 2.07 7.44 -14.54
C ARG A 86 2.42 8.19 -13.26
N ARG A 87 3.44 7.73 -12.53
CA ARG A 87 3.80 8.25 -11.19
C ARG A 87 2.61 8.23 -10.23
N GLY A 88 1.89 7.11 -10.20
CA GLY A 88 0.64 6.93 -9.44
C GLY A 88 0.72 7.28 -7.96
N GLU A 89 1.87 7.08 -7.30
CA GLU A 89 2.05 7.48 -5.91
C GLU A 89 1.89 9.01 -5.73
N VAL A 90 2.54 9.79 -6.60
CA VAL A 90 2.44 11.26 -6.61
C VAL A 90 1.01 11.71 -6.90
N GLN A 91 0.33 11.04 -7.84
CA GLN A 91 -1.07 11.36 -8.14
C GLN A 91 -1.99 11.07 -6.95
N ALA A 92 -1.79 9.93 -6.27
CA ALA A 92 -2.57 9.54 -5.10
C ALA A 92 -2.33 10.49 -3.92
N ALA A 93 -1.07 10.86 -3.66
CA ALA A 93 -0.71 11.82 -2.62
C ALA A 93 -1.41 13.18 -2.83
N LYS A 94 -1.34 13.75 -4.04
CA LYS A 94 -2.03 15.01 -4.39
C LYS A 94 -3.54 14.91 -4.27
N ALA A 95 -4.12 13.77 -4.65
CA ALA A 95 -5.55 13.54 -4.52
C ALA A 95 -5.98 13.48 -3.04
N ALA A 96 -5.18 12.82 -2.19
CA ALA A 96 -5.42 12.72 -0.75
C ALA A 96 -5.31 14.08 -0.06
N GLU A 97 -4.28 14.87 -0.39
CA GLU A 97 -4.11 16.24 0.07
C GLU A 97 -5.30 17.13 -0.30
N LYS A 98 -5.70 17.14 -1.58
CA LYS A 98 -6.85 17.91 -2.04
C LYS A 98 -8.15 17.55 -1.31
N LYS A 99 -8.23 16.34 -0.75
CA LYS A 99 -9.37 15.84 0.00
C LYS A 99 -9.18 15.91 1.51
N GLY A 100 -8.09 16.47 2.01
CA GLY A 100 -7.82 16.60 3.44
C GLY A 100 -7.68 15.26 4.16
N ILE A 101 -7.25 14.20 3.47
CA ILE A 101 -7.01 12.86 4.05
C ILE A 101 -5.55 12.35 3.89
N PRO A 102 -5.00 11.55 4.83
CA PRO A 102 -3.62 11.11 4.75
C PRO A 102 -3.38 10.17 3.56
N PHE A 103 -2.18 10.24 2.99
CA PHE A 103 -1.66 9.25 2.05
C PHE A 103 -0.61 8.40 2.76
N THR A 104 -0.74 7.08 2.70
CA THR A 104 0.28 6.15 3.22
C THR A 104 1.12 5.62 2.07
N MET A 105 2.37 6.05 1.99
CA MET A 105 3.32 5.58 0.99
C MET A 105 3.81 4.18 1.33
N SER A 106 3.88 3.27 0.36
CA SER A 106 4.46 1.94 0.59
C SER A 106 5.99 1.96 0.47
N THR A 107 6.68 1.12 1.24
CA THR A 107 8.11 0.83 1.02
C THR A 107 8.39 0.45 -0.44
N VAL A 108 7.47 -0.27 -1.08
CA VAL A 108 7.63 -0.86 -2.43
C VAL A 108 6.94 -0.02 -3.51
N SER A 109 7.11 1.29 -3.40
CA SER A 109 6.62 2.29 -4.35
C SER A 109 7.54 2.43 -5.57
N VAL A 110 6.96 2.79 -6.71
CA VAL A 110 7.75 3.17 -7.90
C VAL A 110 8.39 4.55 -7.70
N CYS A 111 7.60 5.52 -7.21
CA CYS A 111 8.15 6.81 -6.82
C CYS A 111 8.91 6.69 -5.49
N PRO A 112 10.12 7.27 -5.37
CA PRO A 112 10.82 7.34 -4.09
C PRO A 112 10.20 8.42 -3.17
N ILE A 113 10.53 8.37 -1.87
CA ILE A 113 10.09 9.35 -0.86
C ILE A 113 10.36 10.79 -1.33
N GLU A 114 11.53 11.03 -1.91
CA GLU A 114 12.02 12.35 -2.35
C GLU A 114 11.25 12.90 -3.54
N GLU A 115 10.47 12.07 -4.24
CA GLU A 115 9.57 12.54 -5.29
C GLU A 115 8.15 12.80 -4.79
N VAL A 116 7.67 11.97 -3.87
CA VAL A 116 6.29 12.06 -3.37
C VAL A 116 6.14 13.16 -2.33
N ALA A 117 7.08 13.27 -1.38
CA ALA A 117 6.97 14.22 -0.28
C ALA A 117 6.91 15.69 -0.77
N PRO A 118 7.75 16.16 -1.71
CA PRO A 118 7.68 17.55 -2.17
C PRO A 118 6.47 17.86 -3.06
N ALA A 119 5.69 16.85 -3.45
CA ALA A 119 4.51 17.01 -4.28
C ALA A 119 3.24 17.38 -3.49
N ILE A 120 3.33 17.38 -2.15
CA ILE A 120 2.28 17.75 -1.20
C ILE A 120 2.88 18.68 -0.13
N GLU A 121 2.06 19.52 0.47
CA GLU A 121 2.40 20.41 1.59
C GLU A 121 2.17 19.74 2.94
N ARG A 122 1.16 18.86 3.02
CA ARG A 122 0.87 18.08 4.23
C ARG A 122 1.86 16.92 4.41
N PRO A 123 2.12 16.47 5.65
CA PRO A 123 2.90 15.26 5.86
C PRO A 123 2.14 14.02 5.35
N MET A 124 2.88 13.08 4.74
CA MET A 124 2.38 11.74 4.43
C MET A 124 2.70 10.77 5.56
N TRP A 125 2.02 9.62 5.54
CA TRP A 125 2.41 8.45 6.34
C TRP A 125 3.32 7.56 5.50
N PHE A 126 4.18 6.78 6.16
CA PHE A 126 5.06 5.85 5.48
C PHE A 126 4.89 4.44 6.03
N GLN A 127 4.64 3.48 5.14
CA GLN A 127 4.55 2.07 5.50
C GLN A 127 5.89 1.38 5.34
N LEU A 128 6.36 0.76 6.43
CA LEU A 128 7.60 -0.02 6.48
C LEU A 128 7.29 -1.53 6.49
N TYR A 129 8.02 -2.29 5.66
CA TYR A 129 8.09 -3.74 5.75
C TYR A 129 9.27 -4.17 6.60
N VAL A 130 9.13 -5.33 7.24
CA VAL A 130 10.19 -5.93 8.02
C VAL A 130 11.09 -6.69 7.07
N LEU A 131 12.31 -6.20 6.93
CA LEU A 131 13.30 -6.79 6.07
C LEU A 131 14.53 -7.17 6.89
N LYS A 132 15.18 -8.28 6.53
CA LYS A 132 16.43 -8.76 7.13
C LYS A 132 17.52 -7.70 7.06
N ASP A 133 17.52 -6.89 6.00
CA ASP A 133 18.42 -5.77 5.84
C ASP A 133 18.02 -4.60 6.76
N ARG A 134 18.55 -4.63 7.99
CA ARG A 134 18.41 -3.55 8.98
C ARG A 134 19.02 -2.24 8.48
N GLY A 135 20.04 -2.29 7.62
CA GLY A 135 20.67 -1.12 7.01
C GLY A 135 19.69 -0.39 6.09
N PHE A 136 18.98 -1.14 5.24
CA PHE A 136 17.90 -0.60 4.42
C PHE A 136 16.78 0.02 5.27
N MET A 137 16.30 -0.70 6.30
CA MET A 137 15.22 -0.19 7.15
C MET A 137 15.62 1.12 7.84
N LYS A 138 16.83 1.18 8.40
CA LYS A 138 17.37 2.40 9.00
C LYS A 138 17.44 3.54 7.98
N ASN A 139 17.99 3.28 6.79
CA ASN A 139 18.10 4.29 5.73
C ASN A 139 16.73 4.87 5.32
N VAL A 140 15.73 4.00 5.17
CA VAL A 140 14.38 4.43 4.79
C VAL A 140 13.71 5.24 5.90
N LEU A 141 13.88 4.85 7.18
CA LEU A 141 13.37 5.62 8.31
C LEU A 141 14.01 7.02 8.39
N GLU A 142 15.33 7.12 8.22
CA GLU A 142 16.05 8.39 8.20
C GLU A 142 15.58 9.29 7.05
N ARG A 143 15.41 8.73 5.84
CA ARG A 143 14.90 9.46 4.68
C ARG A 143 13.45 9.90 4.85
N ALA A 144 12.59 9.05 5.38
CA ALA A 144 11.20 9.39 5.65
C ALA A 144 11.11 10.56 6.64
N LYS A 145 11.91 10.52 7.73
CA LYS A 145 12.01 11.63 8.68
C LYS A 145 12.51 12.91 8.04
N ALA A 146 13.60 12.83 7.26
CA ALA A 146 14.17 13.99 6.58
C ALA A 146 13.17 14.62 5.58
N ALA A 147 12.27 13.82 5.02
CA ALA A 147 11.21 14.25 4.12
C ALA A 147 9.94 14.76 4.85
N GLY A 148 9.94 14.82 6.18
CA GLY A 148 8.81 15.33 6.96
C GLY A 148 7.65 14.35 7.13
N VAL A 149 7.88 13.04 6.93
CA VAL A 149 6.88 12.01 7.27
C VAL A 149 6.64 12.02 8.78
N THR A 150 5.37 12.04 9.19
CA THR A 150 4.98 12.13 10.60
C THR A 150 4.56 10.81 11.22
N THR A 151 4.04 9.87 10.43
CA THR A 151 3.50 8.59 10.95
C THR A 151 4.11 7.40 10.23
N LEU A 152 4.56 6.41 11.01
CA LEU A 152 5.05 5.13 10.53
C LEU A 152 3.93 4.08 10.62
N VAL A 153 3.68 3.36 9.53
CA VAL A 153 2.77 2.22 9.49
C VAL A 153 3.60 0.95 9.34
N PHE A 154 3.76 0.20 10.41
CA PHE A 154 4.56 -1.02 10.41
C PHE A 154 3.72 -2.24 10.07
N THR A 155 4.03 -2.91 8.97
CA THR A 155 3.23 -4.04 8.47
C THR A 155 3.81 -5.38 8.93
N VAL A 156 3.03 -6.14 9.71
CA VAL A 156 3.46 -7.40 10.34
C VAL A 156 2.82 -8.66 9.75
N ASP A 157 1.83 -8.51 8.85
CA ASP A 157 1.05 -9.62 8.25
C ASP A 157 1.73 -10.31 7.05
N MET A 158 3.03 -10.07 6.83
CA MET A 158 3.76 -10.57 5.66
C MET A 158 5.18 -11.09 5.97
N PRO A 159 5.34 -12.08 6.89
CA PRO A 159 6.63 -12.73 7.12
C PRO A 159 7.07 -13.59 5.92
N VAL A 160 6.10 -14.08 5.14
CA VAL A 160 6.30 -14.77 3.86
C VAL A 160 5.25 -14.25 2.88
N PRO A 161 5.59 -14.03 1.59
CA PRO A 161 4.60 -13.64 0.59
C PRO A 161 3.48 -14.68 0.43
N GLY A 162 2.23 -14.23 0.36
CA GLY A 162 1.07 -15.10 0.13
C GLY A 162 1.06 -15.76 -1.26
N ALA A 163 0.42 -16.92 -1.36
CA ALA A 163 0.30 -17.68 -2.62
C ALA A 163 -0.77 -17.06 -3.54
N ARG A 164 -0.34 -16.34 -4.57
CA ARG A 164 -1.24 -15.61 -5.50
C ARG A 164 -1.27 -16.25 -6.88
N TYR A 165 -2.24 -17.14 -7.12
CA TYR A 165 -2.32 -17.90 -8.37
C TYR A 165 -2.62 -17.04 -9.61
N ARG A 166 -3.35 -15.94 -9.44
CA ARG A 166 -3.58 -14.97 -10.53
C ARG A 166 -2.28 -14.36 -11.04
N ASP A 167 -1.26 -14.19 -10.20
CA ASP A 167 0.04 -13.62 -10.62
C ASP A 167 0.77 -14.56 -11.58
N MET A 168 0.79 -15.86 -11.27
CA MET A 168 1.35 -16.90 -12.15
C MET A 168 0.53 -17.03 -13.45
N HIS A 169 -0.80 -17.05 -13.34
CA HIS A 169 -1.68 -17.18 -14.49
C HIS A 169 -1.65 -15.96 -15.41
N SER A 170 -1.40 -14.76 -14.90
CA SER A 170 -1.40 -13.53 -15.68
C SER A 170 -0.03 -13.20 -16.29
N GLY A 171 1.05 -13.82 -15.82
CA GLY A 171 2.42 -13.48 -16.23
C GLY A 171 3.01 -12.32 -15.42
N MET A 172 2.41 -11.97 -14.29
CA MET A 172 3.07 -11.15 -13.27
C MET A 172 4.25 -11.91 -12.64
N SER A 173 4.12 -13.22 -12.48
CA SER A 173 5.20 -14.14 -12.12
C SER A 173 5.11 -15.42 -12.97
N GLY A 174 6.03 -16.36 -12.75
CA GLY A 174 6.02 -17.67 -13.44
C GLY A 174 6.75 -17.69 -14.78
N PRO A 175 6.70 -18.83 -15.51
CA PRO A 175 7.47 -19.02 -16.73
C PRO A 175 7.03 -18.08 -17.84
N ASN A 176 7.99 -17.64 -18.66
CA ASN A 176 7.77 -16.76 -19.80
C ASN A 176 7.15 -15.39 -19.45
N ALA A 177 7.22 -14.95 -18.19
CA ALA A 177 6.59 -13.72 -17.71
C ALA A 177 6.94 -12.49 -18.56
N ALA A 178 8.22 -12.26 -18.87
CA ALA A 178 8.66 -11.12 -19.69
C ALA A 178 7.95 -11.05 -21.05
N MET A 179 7.94 -12.16 -21.80
CA MET A 179 7.25 -12.25 -23.10
C MET A 179 5.75 -11.98 -22.97
N ARG A 180 5.09 -12.55 -21.95
CA ARG A 180 3.66 -12.35 -21.71
C ARG A 180 3.33 -10.90 -21.40
N ARG A 181 4.15 -10.23 -20.59
CA ARG A 181 3.99 -8.79 -20.26
C ARG A 181 4.14 -7.92 -21.50
N VAL A 182 5.12 -8.19 -22.36
CA VAL A 182 5.30 -7.46 -23.64
C VAL A 182 4.06 -7.60 -24.53
N PHE A 183 3.58 -8.82 -24.74
CA PHE A 183 2.38 -9.05 -25.56
C PHE A 183 1.14 -8.36 -25.00
N GLN A 184 0.96 -8.40 -23.68
CA GLN A 184 -0.15 -7.72 -23.02
C GLN A 184 -0.03 -6.19 -23.13
N ALA A 185 1.16 -5.62 -22.96
CA ALA A 185 1.39 -4.19 -23.13
C ALA A 185 1.08 -3.73 -24.56
N MET A 186 1.47 -4.49 -25.59
CA MET A 186 1.14 -4.18 -26.99
C MET A 186 -0.37 -4.11 -27.24
N ARG A 187 -1.16 -4.89 -26.49
CA ARG A 187 -2.64 -4.89 -26.58
C ARG A 187 -3.31 -3.77 -25.77
N HIS A 188 -2.55 -2.99 -25.01
CA HIS A 188 -3.05 -1.87 -24.19
C HIS A 188 -2.27 -0.59 -24.55
N PRO A 189 -2.43 -0.04 -25.77
CA PRO A 189 -1.57 1.02 -26.30
C PRO A 189 -1.63 2.31 -25.48
N SER A 190 -2.79 2.66 -24.91
CA SER A 190 -2.93 3.83 -24.04
C SER A 190 -2.06 3.71 -22.79
N TRP A 191 -2.05 2.53 -22.15
CA TRP A 191 -1.21 2.28 -20.98
C TRP A 191 0.26 2.18 -21.37
N ALA A 192 0.57 1.49 -22.47
CA ALA A 192 1.94 1.32 -22.96
C ALA A 192 2.60 2.66 -23.28
N LEU A 193 1.86 3.62 -23.83
CA LEU A 193 2.35 4.97 -24.10
C LEU A 193 2.51 5.78 -22.80
N ASP A 194 1.42 5.97 -22.04
CA ASP A 194 1.43 6.86 -20.88
C ASP A 194 2.31 6.31 -19.74
N VAL A 195 2.12 5.05 -19.35
CA VAL A 195 2.88 4.44 -18.27
C VAL A 195 4.15 3.80 -18.81
N GLY A 196 4.05 2.92 -19.81
CA GLY A 196 5.16 2.10 -20.28
C GLY A 196 6.31 2.88 -20.97
N LEU A 197 6.04 4.01 -21.61
CA LEU A 197 7.07 4.83 -22.25
C LEU A 197 7.31 6.13 -21.48
N LEU A 198 6.24 6.87 -21.17
CA LEU A 198 6.33 8.19 -20.56
C LEU A 198 6.38 8.16 -19.03
N GLY A 199 6.13 7.01 -18.40
CA GLY A 199 6.05 6.87 -16.94
C GLY A 199 7.32 6.35 -16.26
N LYS A 200 8.43 6.24 -16.99
CA LYS A 200 9.74 5.85 -16.46
C LYS A 200 10.23 6.82 -15.36
N PRO A 201 11.11 6.39 -14.44
CA PRO A 201 11.66 5.03 -14.30
C PRO A 201 10.62 4.02 -13.79
N HIS A 202 10.78 2.75 -14.22
CA HIS A 202 9.97 1.60 -13.78
C HIS A 202 10.77 0.70 -12.84
N ASP A 203 11.37 1.33 -11.85
CA ASP A 203 12.04 0.66 -10.75
C ASP A 203 11.29 0.92 -9.45
N LEU A 204 11.78 0.32 -8.36
CA LEU A 204 11.28 0.61 -7.03
C LEU A 204 12.12 1.71 -6.43
N GLY A 205 11.62 2.95 -6.50
CA GLY A 205 12.38 4.14 -6.15
C GLY A 205 13.07 4.04 -4.79
N ASN A 206 12.35 3.66 -3.73
CA ASN A 206 12.93 3.59 -2.38
C ASN A 206 14.10 2.60 -2.27
N ILE A 207 13.99 1.44 -2.92
CA ILE A 207 15.01 0.38 -2.92
C ILE A 207 16.18 0.77 -3.83
N SER A 208 15.87 1.29 -5.02
CA SER A 208 16.89 1.70 -6.00
C SER A 208 17.74 2.85 -5.46
N THR A 209 17.14 3.79 -4.71
CA THR A 209 17.89 4.83 -4.00
C THR A 209 18.88 4.25 -2.98
N TYR A 210 18.49 3.21 -2.24
CA TYR A 210 19.39 2.57 -1.26
C TYR A 210 20.51 1.77 -1.94
N ARG A 211 20.17 0.97 -2.96
CA ARG A 211 21.15 0.11 -3.65
C ARG A 211 22.08 0.88 -4.59
N GLY A 212 21.68 2.09 -5.01
CA GLY A 212 22.40 2.87 -6.03
C GLY A 212 22.24 2.34 -7.46
N GLU A 213 21.38 1.35 -7.68
CA GLU A 213 21.11 0.75 -8.99
C GLU A 213 19.60 0.47 -9.18
N PRO A 214 19.07 0.55 -10.41
CA PRO A 214 17.65 0.30 -10.67
C PRO A 214 17.23 -1.12 -10.33
N THR A 215 16.25 -1.26 -9.43
CA THR A 215 15.65 -2.56 -9.08
C THR A 215 14.43 -2.83 -9.95
N LYS A 216 14.52 -3.79 -10.86
CA LYS A 216 13.40 -4.20 -11.73
C LYS A 216 12.38 -5.03 -10.95
N LEU A 217 11.18 -5.13 -11.52
CA LEU A 217 10.07 -5.91 -10.95
C LEU A 217 10.40 -7.40 -10.69
N GLU A 218 11.21 -8.02 -11.56
CA GLU A 218 11.63 -9.41 -11.43
C GLU A 218 12.63 -9.60 -10.29
N ASP A 219 13.62 -8.72 -10.23
CA ASP A 219 14.63 -8.68 -9.18
C ASP A 219 14.01 -8.39 -7.82
N TYR A 220 12.94 -7.60 -7.81
CA TYR A 220 12.18 -7.28 -6.60
C TYR A 220 11.47 -8.48 -5.98
N ILE A 221 10.76 -9.32 -6.74
CA ILE A 221 10.06 -10.48 -6.17
C ILE A 221 11.08 -11.43 -5.54
N GLY A 222 12.23 -11.63 -6.20
CA GLY A 222 13.35 -12.39 -5.66
C GLY A 222 13.96 -11.73 -4.41
N TRP A 223 14.21 -10.42 -4.47
CA TRP A 223 14.79 -9.68 -3.35
C TRP A 223 13.87 -9.65 -2.13
N LEU A 224 12.57 -9.43 -2.30
CA LEU A 224 11.60 -9.52 -1.21
C LEU A 224 11.56 -10.91 -0.59
N GLY A 225 11.49 -11.96 -1.41
CA GLY A 225 11.50 -13.33 -0.90
C GLY A 225 12.77 -13.64 -0.09
N ALA A 226 13.92 -13.11 -0.50
CA ALA A 226 15.18 -13.25 0.23
C ALA A 226 15.23 -12.40 1.51
N ASN A 227 14.62 -11.21 1.48
CA ASN A 227 14.74 -10.20 2.53
C ASN A 227 13.59 -10.16 3.53
N PHE A 228 12.45 -10.82 3.31
CA PHE A 228 11.48 -10.96 4.40
C PHE A 228 12.08 -11.75 5.55
N ASP A 229 11.93 -11.21 6.75
CA ASP A 229 12.46 -11.79 7.97
C ASP A 229 11.36 -12.56 8.73
N PRO A 230 11.31 -13.90 8.63
CA PRO A 230 10.32 -14.69 9.35
C PRO A 230 10.63 -14.80 10.85
N SER A 231 11.79 -14.31 11.30
CA SER A 231 12.19 -14.33 12.72
C SER A 231 11.68 -13.13 13.53
N ILE A 232 10.89 -12.26 12.89
CA ILE A 232 10.34 -11.07 13.51
C ILE A 232 9.59 -11.39 14.81
N SER A 233 9.82 -10.56 15.81
CA SER A 233 9.13 -10.59 17.10
C SER A 233 8.81 -9.17 17.58
N TRP A 234 8.05 -9.08 18.67
CA TRP A 234 7.76 -7.81 19.33
C TRP A 234 9.00 -6.99 19.71
N LYS A 235 10.15 -7.63 19.96
CA LYS A 235 11.42 -6.96 20.25
C LYS A 235 11.93 -6.12 19.08
N ASP A 236 11.55 -6.46 17.86
CA ASP A 236 11.92 -5.67 16.68
C ASP A 236 11.23 -4.32 16.65
N LEU A 237 10.05 -4.18 17.30
CA LEU A 237 9.40 -2.88 17.46
C LEU A 237 10.21 -1.95 18.35
N GLU A 238 10.88 -2.47 19.38
CA GLU A 238 11.77 -1.70 20.25
C GLU A 238 12.90 -1.09 19.42
N TRP A 239 13.55 -1.88 18.56
CA TRP A 239 14.59 -1.38 17.66
C TRP A 239 14.08 -0.29 16.72
N ILE A 240 12.87 -0.44 16.15
CA ILE A 240 12.29 0.59 15.28
C ILE A 240 12.04 1.89 16.06
N ARG A 241 11.69 1.79 17.34
CA ARG A 241 11.49 2.96 18.20
C ARG A 241 12.77 3.76 18.41
N ASP A 242 13.94 3.12 18.43
CA ASP A 242 15.22 3.83 18.49
C ASP A 242 15.44 4.76 17.27
N PHE A 243 14.82 4.44 16.13
CA PHE A 243 14.95 5.20 14.89
C PHE A 243 13.70 6.00 14.52
N TRP A 244 12.61 5.91 15.30
CA TRP A 244 11.36 6.59 15.00
C TRP A 244 10.66 7.10 16.27
N ASP A 245 10.47 8.42 16.31
CA ASP A 245 9.97 9.20 17.44
C ASP A 245 8.54 9.71 17.23
N GLY A 246 8.01 9.62 16.00
CA GLY A 246 6.61 9.94 15.71
C GLY A 246 5.65 8.76 15.99
N PRO A 247 4.35 8.99 15.77
CA PRO A 247 3.33 7.93 15.84
C PRO A 247 3.71 6.67 15.06
N MET A 248 3.53 5.51 15.69
CA MET A 248 3.73 4.19 15.10
C MET A 248 2.44 3.37 15.12
N VAL A 249 1.99 2.97 13.94
CA VAL A 249 0.78 2.19 13.74
C VAL A 249 1.15 0.78 13.33
N ILE A 250 0.65 -0.23 14.03
CA ILE A 250 0.86 -1.64 13.66
C ILE A 250 -0.29 -2.11 12.77
N LYS A 251 0.04 -2.47 11.53
CA LYS A 251 -0.89 -2.99 10.53
C LYS A 251 -0.73 -4.50 10.39
N GLY A 252 -1.86 -5.21 10.43
CA GLY A 252 -1.90 -6.66 10.22
C GLY A 252 -2.42 -7.45 11.42
N ILE A 253 -2.96 -6.76 12.42
CA ILE A 253 -3.47 -7.37 13.65
C ILE A 253 -4.87 -7.92 13.38
N LEU A 254 -5.11 -9.17 13.78
CA LEU A 254 -6.41 -9.84 13.68
C LEU A 254 -6.83 -10.51 15.00
N ASP A 255 -5.90 -10.70 15.92
CA ASP A 255 -6.13 -11.29 17.24
C ASP A 255 -6.14 -10.22 18.34
N GLU A 256 -6.92 -10.46 19.40
CA GLU A 256 -7.02 -9.53 20.53
C GLU A 256 -5.76 -9.47 21.39
N GLU A 257 -5.02 -10.58 21.52
CA GLU A 257 -3.77 -10.62 22.30
C GLU A 257 -2.66 -9.87 21.56
N ASP A 258 -2.60 -10.01 20.23
CA ASP A 258 -1.68 -9.23 19.40
C ASP A 258 -1.97 -7.72 19.48
N ALA A 259 -3.25 -7.33 19.60
CA ALA A 259 -3.62 -5.93 19.80
C ALA A 259 -3.15 -5.40 21.17
N LYS A 260 -3.28 -6.20 22.23
CA LYS A 260 -2.75 -5.86 23.57
C LYS A 260 -1.23 -5.77 23.55
N ASP A 261 -0.55 -6.68 22.86
CA ASP A 261 0.89 -6.66 22.67
C ASP A 261 1.35 -5.42 21.92
N ALA A 262 0.70 -5.06 20.81
CA ALA A 262 1.05 -3.87 20.05
C ALA A 262 1.08 -2.61 20.95
N VAL A 263 0.07 -2.43 21.80
CA VAL A 263 0.02 -1.31 22.76
C VAL A 263 1.13 -1.43 23.81
N ARG A 264 1.33 -2.62 24.38
CA ARG A 264 2.38 -2.87 25.40
C ARG A 264 3.79 -2.58 24.87
N PHE A 265 4.04 -2.82 23.59
CA PHE A 265 5.31 -2.55 22.93
C PHE A 265 5.37 -1.15 22.27
N GLY A 266 4.44 -0.26 22.62
CA GLY A 266 4.54 1.17 22.30
C GLY A 266 3.98 1.57 20.93
N ALA A 267 3.02 0.82 20.39
CA ALA A 267 2.23 1.29 19.26
C ALA A 267 1.27 2.42 19.68
N ASP A 268 1.20 3.47 18.87
CA ASP A 268 0.26 4.57 19.03
C ASP A 268 -1.09 4.29 18.34
N GLY A 269 -1.12 3.33 17.42
CA GLY A 269 -2.33 2.91 16.74
C GLY A 269 -2.26 1.49 16.17
N ILE A 270 -3.43 0.95 15.82
CA ILE A 270 -3.58 -0.39 15.26
C ILE A 270 -4.44 -0.30 14.01
N VAL A 271 -4.04 -1.01 12.95
CA VAL A 271 -4.86 -1.26 11.76
C VAL A 271 -5.19 -2.75 11.70
N VAL A 272 -6.47 -3.05 11.96
CA VAL A 272 -7.05 -4.38 11.77
C VAL A 272 -7.05 -4.69 10.27
N SER A 273 -6.27 -5.68 9.86
CA SER A 273 -6.00 -5.94 8.44
C SER A 273 -5.55 -7.37 8.20
N ASN A 274 -6.13 -8.01 7.18
CA ASN A 274 -5.65 -9.27 6.60
C ASN A 274 -4.96 -9.04 5.23
N HIS A 275 -4.41 -7.85 5.03
CA HIS A 275 -3.79 -7.41 3.79
C HIS A 275 -4.74 -7.46 2.58
N GLY A 276 -6.04 -7.32 2.80
CA GLY A 276 -7.07 -7.43 1.76
C GLY A 276 -7.26 -8.87 1.26
N GLY A 277 -7.01 -9.88 2.10
CA GLY A 277 -7.13 -11.29 1.72
C GLY A 277 -6.07 -11.75 0.72
N ARG A 278 -4.89 -11.10 0.73
CA ARG A 278 -3.79 -11.34 -0.21
C ARG A 278 -2.68 -12.21 0.36
N GLN A 279 -2.73 -12.49 1.67
CA GLN A 279 -1.71 -13.23 2.39
C GLN A 279 -2.19 -14.63 2.81
N LEU A 280 -3.29 -14.70 3.57
CA LEU A 280 -3.91 -15.94 4.06
C LEU A 280 -5.36 -16.10 3.57
#